data_AF-V6M7E7-F1
#
_entry.id   AF-V6M7E7-F1
#
_cell.length_a   1.000
_cell.length_b   1.000
_cell.length_c   1.000
_cell.angle_alpha   90.00
_cell.angle_beta   90.00
_cell.angle_gamma   90.00
#
_symmetry.space_group_name_H-M   'P 1'
#
loop_
_entity.id
_entity.type
_entity.pdbx_description
1 polymer ?
#
loop_
_entity_poly.entity_id
_entity_poly.type
_entity_poly.pdbx_seq_one_letter_code
_entity_poly.pdbx_strand_id
1 'polypeptide(L)'
;MPVKRRNHGRYKGHSGRKDPVHCHNCARLCPVDKIVRRFTIKHIVEANIQQDVSSAIVIKDFELPKIYFKTQYCISCAIHNRLVRVRSAEDRYKRYSAKKFSN
;
A
#
# COMPACT_ATOMS: atom_id res chain seq x y z
N MET A 1 -2.12 -3.56 32.96
CA MET A 1 -2.80 -2.83 31.86
C MET A 1 -3.02 -3.76 30.67
N PRO A 2 -4.22 -3.81 30.08
CA PRO A 2 -4.50 -4.70 28.95
C PRO A 2 -3.78 -4.24 27.67
N VAL A 3 -3.16 -5.18 26.95
CA VAL A 3 -2.45 -4.91 25.69
C VAL A 3 -3.28 -5.42 24.50
N LYS A 4 -3.69 -4.51 23.60
CA LYS A 4 -4.52 -4.88 22.43
C LYS A 4 -3.82 -5.75 21.39
N ARG A 5 -2.49 -5.64 21.25
CA ARG A 5 -1.69 -6.39 20.26
C ARG A 5 -0.33 -6.77 20.82
N ARG A 6 0.05 -8.04 20.70
CA ARG A 6 1.36 -8.57 21.14
C ARG A 6 2.56 -7.79 20.56
N ASN A 7 2.45 -7.26 19.34
CA ASN A 7 3.52 -6.52 18.67
C ASN A 7 3.42 -4.99 18.81
N HIS A 8 2.53 -4.48 19.68
CA HIS A 8 2.22 -3.05 19.82
C HIS A 8 1.88 -2.33 18.49
N GLY A 9 1.45 -3.09 17.47
CA GLY A 9 1.12 -2.57 16.14
C GLY A 9 2.31 -2.23 15.25
N ARG A 10 3.49 -2.82 15.50
CA ARG A 10 4.70 -2.58 14.69
C ARG A 10 5.47 -3.87 14.39
N TYR A 11 6.36 -3.85 13.40
CA TYR A 11 7.32 -4.94 13.14
C TYR A 11 8.72 -4.63 13.69
N LYS A 12 8.81 -4.00 14.87
CA LYS A 12 10.08 -3.53 15.44
C LYS A 12 11.11 -4.65 15.71
N GLY A 13 10.65 -5.85 16.12
CA GLY A 13 11.54 -6.95 16.47
C GLY A 13 12.50 -6.58 17.62
N HIS A 14 13.74 -7.05 17.54
CA HIS A 14 14.79 -6.81 18.56
C HIS A 14 15.53 -5.47 18.35
N SER A 15 15.05 -4.62 17.42
CA SER A 15 15.71 -3.35 17.13
C SER A 15 15.29 -2.24 18.11
N GLY A 16 16.20 -1.30 18.41
CA GLY A 16 15.92 -0.16 19.29
C GLY A 16 15.12 0.96 18.61
N ARG A 17 15.59 1.47 17.46
CA ARG A 17 14.92 2.52 16.67
C ARG A 17 14.94 2.14 15.20
N LYS A 18 13.86 2.48 14.49
CA LYS A 18 13.78 2.44 13.03
C LYS A 18 13.59 3.86 12.53
N ASP A 19 14.26 4.20 11.43
CA ASP A 19 14.17 5.52 10.85
C ASP A 19 12.72 5.83 10.46
N PRO A 20 12.25 7.06 10.71
CA PRO A 20 10.91 7.44 10.32
C PRO A 20 10.83 7.88 8.86
N VAL A 21 9.62 7.83 8.32
CA VAL A 21 9.26 8.24 6.96
C VAL A 21 8.02 9.12 7.02
N HIS A 22 7.87 9.99 6.04
CA HIS A 22 6.68 10.82 5.90
C HIS A 22 5.53 10.05 5.24
N CYS A 23 4.31 10.25 5.76
CA CYS A 23 3.08 9.81 5.10
C CYS A 23 2.87 10.62 3.80
N HIS A 24 2.52 10.01 2.68
CA HIS A 24 2.30 10.77 1.43
C HIS A 24 1.10 11.71 1.48
N ASN A 25 0.06 11.42 2.26
CA ASN A 25 -1.15 12.25 2.27
C ASN A 25 -1.05 13.47 3.20
N CYS A 26 -0.56 13.25 4.42
CA CYS A 26 -0.59 14.26 5.48
C CYS A 26 0.81 14.71 5.92
N ALA A 27 1.86 14.27 5.25
CA ALA A 27 3.27 14.50 5.58
C ALA A 27 3.70 14.11 7.02
N ARG A 28 2.80 13.50 7.81
CA ARG A 28 3.07 13.10 9.19
C ARG A 28 4.26 12.14 9.26
N LEU A 29 5.21 12.47 10.13
CA LEU A 29 6.34 11.61 10.44
C LEU A 29 5.85 10.35 11.18
N CYS A 30 6.10 9.19 10.60
CA CYS A 30 5.73 7.89 11.16
C CYS A 30 6.91 6.93 11.07
N PRO A 31 7.14 6.09 12.07
CA PRO A 31 8.25 5.15 12.03
C PRO A 31 7.99 4.08 10.96
N VAL A 32 9.06 3.70 10.25
CA VAL A 32 9.00 2.74 9.13
C VAL A 32 8.35 1.42 9.53
N ASP A 33 8.46 1.01 10.80
CA ASP A 33 7.91 -0.23 11.32
C ASP A 33 6.39 -0.23 11.58
N LYS A 34 5.74 0.94 11.50
CA LYS A 34 4.31 1.15 11.78
C LYS A 34 3.51 1.60 10.56
N ILE A 35 4.19 2.10 9.52
CA ILE A 35 3.52 2.68 8.35
C ILE A 35 2.88 1.60 7.48
N VAL A 36 1.73 1.90 6.88
CA VAL A 36 1.07 1.00 5.94
C VAL A 36 1.67 1.21 4.56
N ARG A 37 2.29 0.16 4.02
CA ARG A 37 2.89 0.18 2.68
C ARG A 37 2.05 -0.60 1.68
N ARG A 38 1.85 -0.02 0.51
CA ARG A 38 1.25 -0.69 -0.67
C ARG A 38 2.11 -0.38 -1.88
N PHE A 39 2.46 -1.43 -2.62
CA PHE A 39 3.11 -1.30 -3.91
C PHE A 39 2.04 -1.42 -4.98
N THR A 40 1.96 -0.42 -5.83
CA THR A 40 0.97 -0.33 -6.90
C THR A 40 1.72 -0.27 -8.21
N ILE A 41 1.37 -1.20 -9.09
CA ILE A 41 1.83 -1.28 -10.46
C ILE A 41 0.63 -0.89 -11.30
N LYS A 42 0.77 0.15 -12.12
CA LYS A 42 -0.26 0.59 -13.05
C LYS A 42 0.38 0.77 -14.42
N HIS A 43 -0.38 0.56 -15.48
CA HIS A 43 0.03 1.06 -16.79
C HIS A 43 0.06 2.59 -16.76
N ILE A 44 0.91 3.19 -17.59
CA ILE A 44 0.93 4.67 -17.76
C ILE A 44 -0.42 5.16 -18.30
N VAL A 45 -1.02 4.38 -19.20
CA VAL A 45 -2.31 4.67 -19.84
C VAL A 45 -3.40 3.83 -19.19
N GLU A 46 -4.61 4.39 -19.10
CA GLU A 46 -5.80 3.66 -18.64
C GLU A 46 -6.32 2.70 -19.72
N ALA A 47 -6.96 1.61 -19.30
CA ALA A 47 -7.38 0.53 -20.20
C ALA A 47 -8.26 1.01 -21.38
N ASN A 48 -9.09 2.03 -21.18
CA ASN A 48 -10.00 2.54 -22.22
C ASN A 48 -9.25 3.25 -23.36
N ILE A 49 -8.19 3.97 -23.05
CA ILE A 49 -7.40 4.77 -24.00
C ILE A 49 -6.28 3.92 -24.62
N GLN A 50 -6.05 2.71 -24.10
CA GLN A 50 -4.98 1.82 -24.53
C GLN A 50 -5.06 1.50 -26.03
N GLN A 51 -6.26 1.29 -26.57
CA GLN A 51 -6.45 0.97 -27.99
C GLN A 51 -6.13 2.16 -28.90
N ASP A 52 -6.59 3.37 -28.52
CA ASP A 52 -6.34 4.60 -29.27
C ASP A 52 -4.86 4.98 -29.29
N VAL A 53 -4.18 4.78 -28.17
CA VAL A 53 -2.73 5.03 -28.09
C VAL A 53 -1.96 4.01 -28.92
N SER A 54 -2.34 2.73 -28.86
CA SER A 54 -1.69 1.70 -29.68
C SER A 54 -1.89 1.92 -31.17
N SER A 55 -3.04 2.45 -31.61
CA SER A 55 -3.28 2.76 -33.03
C SER A 55 -2.57 4.03 -33.51
N ALA A 56 -2.35 5.00 -32.62
CA ALA A 56 -1.64 6.24 -32.93
C ALA A 56 -0.11 6.09 -32.96
N ILE A 57 0.45 5.05 -32.34
CA ILE A 57 1.90 4.82 -32.30
C ILE A 57 2.39 4.29 -33.66
N VAL A 58 3.43 4.94 -34.20
CA VAL A 58 4.05 4.56 -35.48
C VAL A 58 4.87 3.26 -35.35
N ILE A 59 5.40 2.99 -34.16
CA ILE A 59 6.23 1.82 -33.86
C ILE A 59 5.32 0.58 -33.74
N LYS A 60 5.54 -0.42 -34.60
CA LYS A 60 4.85 -1.72 -34.52
C LYS A 60 5.29 -2.47 -33.25
N ASP A 61 4.34 -3.13 -32.58
CA ASP A 61 4.55 -3.95 -31.37
C ASP A 61 5.17 -3.20 -30.16
N PHE A 62 4.76 -1.95 -29.95
CA PHE A 62 5.21 -1.19 -28.78
C PHE A 62 4.49 -1.61 -27.49
N GLU A 63 5.24 -2.06 -26.48
CA GLU A 63 4.71 -2.32 -25.14
C GLU A 63 4.64 -1.05 -24.29
N LEU A 64 3.44 -0.73 -23.78
CA LEU A 64 3.23 0.42 -22.90
C LEU A 64 3.94 0.23 -21.54
N PRO A 65 4.73 1.22 -21.08
CA PRO A 65 5.43 1.10 -19.81
C PRO A 65 4.49 1.10 -18.61
N LYS A 66 5.01 0.60 -17.49
CA LYS A 66 4.30 0.54 -16.19
C LYS A 66 4.90 1.55 -15.21
N ILE A 67 4.02 2.21 -14.46
CA ILE A 67 4.37 3.06 -13.32
C ILE A 67 4.42 2.20 -12.07
N TYR A 68 5.53 2.30 -11.37
CA TYR A 68 5.79 1.63 -10.10
C TYR A 68 5.84 2.67 -9.00
N PHE A 69 4.89 2.63 -8.07
CA PHE A 69 4.88 3.55 -6.94
C PHE A 69 4.59 2.85 -5.62
N LYS A 70 5.38 3.20 -4.61
CA LYS A 70 5.29 2.66 -3.25
C LYS A 70 4.60 3.68 -2.38
N THR A 71 3.31 3.49 -2.13
CA THR A 71 2.56 4.34 -1.21
C THR A 71 2.79 3.91 0.23
N GLN A 72 3.18 4.88 1.06
CA GLN A 72 3.36 4.79 2.50
C GLN A 72 2.40 5.75 3.23
N TYR A 73 1.48 5.18 4.01
CA TYR A 73 0.46 5.94 4.75
C TYR A 73 0.56 5.73 6.26
N CYS A 74 0.37 6.80 7.03
CA CYS A 74 0.10 6.67 8.45
C CYS A 74 -1.24 5.93 8.69
N ILE A 75 -1.43 5.37 9.88
CA ILE A 75 -2.61 4.55 10.19
C ILE A 75 -3.92 5.33 10.00
N SER A 76 -3.95 6.61 10.37
CA SER A 76 -5.15 7.46 10.22
C SER A 76 -5.56 7.59 8.75
N CYS A 77 -4.63 7.94 7.87
CA CYS A 77 -4.91 8.02 6.43
C CYS A 77 -5.24 6.67 5.82
N ALA A 78 -4.59 5.59 6.28
CA ALA A 78 -4.87 4.24 5.79
C ALA A 78 -6.30 3.77 6.13
N ILE A 79 -6.83 4.16 7.30
CA ILE A 79 -8.22 3.86 7.69
C ILE A 79 -9.20 4.75 6.91
N HIS A 80 -8.90 6.05 6.80
CA HIS A 80 -9.75 7.00 6.07
C HIS A 80 -9.92 6.60 4.59
N ASN A 81 -8.82 6.25 3.93
CA ASN A 81 -8.81 5.79 2.52
C ASN A 81 -9.23 4.32 2.36
N ARG A 82 -9.71 3.66 3.44
CA ARG A 82 -10.19 2.27 3.45
C ARG A 82 -9.18 1.23 2.98
N LEU A 83 -7.88 1.54 3.01
CA LEU A 83 -6.77 0.62 2.68
C LEU A 83 -6.61 -0.47 3.74
N VAL A 84 -6.89 -0.13 5.00
CA VAL A 84 -6.93 -1.05 6.14
C VAL A 84 -8.26 -0.85 6.86
N ARG A 85 -8.84 -1.95 7.34
CA ARG A 85 -10.14 -1.95 8.02
C ARG A 85 -10.00 -2.45 9.45
N VAL A 86 -10.96 -2.08 10.31
CA VAL A 86 -11.07 -2.64 11.65
C VAL A 86 -11.44 -4.12 11.55
N ARG A 87 -10.86 -4.93 12.43
CA ARG A 87 -11.07 -6.39 12.51
C ARG A 87 -11.51 -6.81 13.91
N SER A 88 -12.25 -7.91 13.98
CA SER A 88 -12.64 -8.60 15.22
C SER A 88 -11.42 -8.95 16.07
N ALA A 89 -11.60 -9.31 17.35
CA ALA A 89 -10.49 -9.66 18.22
C ALA A 89 -9.67 -10.83 17.67
N GLU A 90 -10.36 -11.87 17.19
CA GLU A 90 -9.78 -13.09 16.62
C GLU A 90 -9.07 -12.82 15.28
N ASP A 91 -9.70 -12.05 14.38
CA ASP A 91 -9.13 -11.78 13.06
C ASP A 91 -7.90 -10.85 13.09
N ARG A 92 -7.63 -10.16 14.20
CA ARG A 92 -6.43 -9.33 14.34
C ARG A 92 -5.15 -10.16 14.29
N TYR A 93 -5.19 -11.42 14.71
CA TYR A 93 -4.03 -12.32 14.72
C TYR A 93 -3.67 -12.82 13.31
N LYS A 94 -4.65 -12.91 12.41
CA LYS A 94 -4.43 -13.27 11.00
C LYS A 94 -3.57 -12.18 10.34
N ARG A 95 -2.36 -12.54 9.90
CA ARG A 95 -1.41 -11.60 9.26
C ARG A 95 -1.61 -11.51 7.75
N TYR A 96 -1.92 -12.63 7.12
CA TYR A 96 -2.18 -12.71 5.70
C TYR A 96 -3.68 -12.68 5.48
N SER A 97 -4.15 -11.73 4.69
CA SER A 97 -5.46 -11.82 4.05
C SER A 97 -5.23 -12.25 2.61
N ALA A 98 -6.03 -13.18 2.11
CA ALA A 98 -6.06 -13.46 0.68
C ALA A 98 -6.23 -12.14 -0.09
N LYS A 99 -5.42 -11.93 -1.14
CA LYS A 99 -5.71 -10.85 -2.09
C LYS A 99 -7.11 -11.16 -2.62
N LYS A 100 -8.03 -10.19 -2.57
CA LYS A 100 -9.22 -10.27 -3.41
C LYS A 100 -8.71 -10.17 -4.84
N PHE A 101 -8.47 -11.30 -5.49
CA PHE A 101 -8.51 -11.34 -6.94
C PHE A 101 -9.96 -11.01 -7.28
N SER A 102 -10.20 -9.82 -7.81
CA SER A 102 -11.46 -9.60 -8.52
C SER A 102 -11.41 -10.51 -9.73
N ASN A 103 -12.38 -11.42 -9.83
CA ASN A 103 -12.76 -11.96 -11.13
C ASN A 103 -13.08 -10.82 -12.08
#